data_AF-A0A966E2P5-F1
#
_entry.id   AF-A0A966E2P5-F1
#
_cell.length_a   1.000
_cell.length_b   1.000
_cell.length_c   1.000
_cell.angle_alpha   90.00
_cell.angle_beta   90.00
_cell.angle_gamma   90.00
#
_symmetry.space_group_name_H-M   'P 1'
#
loop_
_entity.id
_entity.type
_entity.pdbx_description
1 polymer ?
#
loop_
_entity_poly.entity_id
_entity_poly.type
_entity_poly.pdbx_seq_one_letter_code
_entity_poly.pdbx_strand_id
1 'polypeptide(L)' 'MKLLAIDTASDACSGALLVDDGCFERYRIAPRQHAGLVLAMVQELLDEA' A
#
# COMPACT_ATOMS: atom_id res chain seq x y z
N MET A 1 6.66 -12.44 -10.99
CA MET A 1 6.72 -11.00 -11.40
C MET A 1 6.53 -10.15 -10.15
N LYS A 2 7.21 -9.01 -10.00
CA LYS A 2 7.12 -8.17 -8.80
C LYS A 2 6.62 -6.77 -9.14
N LEU A 3 5.45 -6.38 -8.62
CA LEU A 3 4.82 -5.08 -8.87
C LEU A 3 4.33 -4.48 -7.55
N LEU A 4 4.60 -3.19 -7.34
CA LEU A 4 4.07 -2.40 -6.24
C LEU A 4 3.18 -1.30 -6.81
N ALA A 5 1.93 -1.25 -6.34
CA ALA A 5 0.96 -0.22 -6.68
C ALA A 5 0.63 0.61 -5.44
N ILE A 6 0.42 1.91 -5.63
CA ILE A 6 0.07 2.88 -4.58
C ILE A 6 -1.01 3.79 -5.14
N ASP A 7 -2.06 4.06 -4.35
CA ASP A 7 -3.07 5.06 -4.67
C ASP A 7 -3.35 5.98 -3.47
N THR A 8 -3.26 7.28 -3.73
CA THR A 8 -3.54 8.38 -2.79
C THR A 8 -4.42 9.46 -3.43
N ALA A 9 -5.12 9.14 -4.53
CA ALA A 9 -5.92 10.11 -5.30
C ALA A 9 -7.30 10.41 -4.68
N SER A 10 -7.69 9.67 -3.64
CA SER A 10 -8.98 9.82 -2.93
C SER A 10 -8.75 10.02 -1.43
N ASP A 11 -9.84 10.07 -0.65
CA ASP A 11 -9.75 10.07 0.83
C ASP A 11 -9.15 8.77 1.39
N ALA A 12 -9.00 7.74 0.56
CA ALA A 12 -8.29 6.52 0.91
C ALA A 12 -6.80 6.60 0.56
N CYS A 13 -5.98 6.00 1.42
CA CYS A 13 -4.61 5.62 1.13
C CYS A 13 -4.58 4.10 0.96
N SER A 14 -4.03 3.62 -0.14
CA SER A 14 -3.93 2.19 -0.41
C SER A 14 -2.63 1.80 -1.10
N GLY A 15 -2.25 0.54 -0.94
CA GLY A 15 -1.09 -0.05 -1.59
C GLY A 15 -1.30 -1.54 -1.80
N ALA A 16 -0.71 -2.08 -2.86
CA ALA A 16 -0.74 -3.50 -3.16
C ALA A 16 0.60 -3.99 -3.72
N LEU A 17 1.04 -5.16 -3.26
CA LEU A 17 2.27 -5.82 -3.68
C LEU A 17 1.91 -7.18 -4.32
N LEU A 18 2.20 -7.30 -5.61
CA LEU A 18 2.14 -8.56 -6.34
C LEU A 18 3.55 -9.16 -6.39
N VAL A 19 3.71 -10.34 -5.82
CA VAL A 19 4.92 -11.17 -5.88
C VAL A 19 4.55 -12.60 -6.29
N ASP A 20 5.54 -13.46 -6.48
CA ASP A 20 5.29 -14.84 -6.93
C ASP A 20 4.40 -15.63 -5.94
N ASP A 21 4.43 -15.26 -4.66
CA ASP A 21 3.64 -15.89 -3.59
C ASP A 21 2.21 -15.34 -3.46
N GLY A 22 1.84 -14.30 -4.22
CA GLY A 22 0.48 -13.76 -4.25
C GLY A 22 0.39 -12.24 -4.28
N CYS A 23 -0.80 -11.73 -3.97
CA CYS A 23 -1.10 -10.31 -3.91
C CYS A 23 -1.45 -9.91 -2.47
N PHE A 24 -0.67 -8.99 -1.91
CA PHE A 24 -0.87 -8.42 -0.59
C PHE A 24 -1.40 -7.00 -0.75
N GLU A 25 -2.43 -6.62 0.01
CA GLU A 25 -3.04 -5.30 -0.11
C GLU A 25 -3.31 -4.66 1.23
N ARG A 26 -3.34 -3.33 1.22
CA ARG A 26 -3.67 -2.49 2.36
C ARG A 26 -4.54 -1.34 1.90
N TYR A 27 -5.54 -1.02 2.72
CA TYR A 27 -6.48 0.06 2.47
C TYR A 27 -6.83 0.76 3.77
N ARG A 28 -6.84 2.09 3.76
CA ARG A 28 -7.28 2.89 4.90
C ARG A 28 -7.93 4.18 4.43
N ILE A 29 -9.08 4.52 4.99
CA ILE A 29 -9.65 5.88 4.88
C ILE A 29 -8.79 6.80 5.75
N ALA A 30 -8.08 7.74 5.13
CA ALA A 30 -7.08 8.56 5.80
C ALA A 30 -6.94 9.96 5.17
N PRO A 31 -8.02 10.77 5.17
CA PRO A 31 -8.01 12.08 4.54
C PRO A 31 -6.91 12.96 5.15
N ARG A 32 -6.10 13.59 4.28
CA ARG A 32 -4.98 14.50 4.64
C ARG A 32 -3.84 13.84 5.41
N GLN A 33 -3.82 12.51 5.54
CA GLN A 33 -2.77 11.77 6.26
C GLN A 33 -1.88 10.94 5.33
N HIS A 34 -2.16 10.92 4.02
CA HIS A 34 -1.50 10.09 3.02
C HIS A 34 0.04 10.18 3.06
N ALA A 35 0.60 11.38 3.13
CA ALA A 35 2.06 11.58 3.14
C ALA A 35 2.76 10.89 4.32
N GLY A 36 2.12 10.80 5.48
CA GLY A 36 2.66 10.12 6.66
C GLY A 36 2.38 8.62 6.70
N LEU A 37 1.42 8.13 5.89
CA LEU A 37 0.96 6.74 5.93
C LEU A 37 1.52 5.89 4.79
N VAL A 38 1.71 6.48 3.61
CA VAL A 38 2.02 5.72 2.39
C VAL A 38 3.32 4.92 2.50
N LEU A 39 4.38 5.51 3.08
CA LEU A 39 5.66 4.80 3.25
C LEU A 39 5.57 3.69 4.31
N ALA A 40 4.86 3.91 5.41
CA ALA A 40 4.63 2.88 6.42
C ALA A 40 3.82 1.72 5.85
N MET A 41 2.78 2.01 5.06
CA MET A 41 1.97 1.00 4.38
C MET A 41 2.78 0.17 3.38
N VAL A 42 3.68 0.82 2.61
CA VAL A 42 4.60 0.10 1.72
C VAL A 42 5.53 -0.80 2.52
N GLN A 43 6.06 -0.34 3.65
CA GLN A 43 6.91 -1.15 4.51
C GLN A 43 6.16 -2.38 5.05
N GLU A 44 4.92 -2.21 5.53
CA GLU A 44 4.07 -3.31 5.99
C GLU A 44 3.84 -4.37 4.91
N LEU A 45 3.65 -3.97 3.65
CA LEU A 45 3.48 -4.88 2.52
C LEU A 45 4.77 -5.65 2.20
N LEU A 46 5.92 -4.99 2.28
CA LEU A 46 7.22 -5.60 2.02
C LEU A 46 7.65 -6.55 3.14
N ASP A 47 7.23 -6.31 4.38
CA ASP A 47 7.54 -7.17 5.52
C ASP A 47 6.64 -8.42 5.58
N GLU A 48 5.44 -8.36 5.00
CA GLU A 48 4.48 -9.48 4.97
C GLU A 48 4.76 -10.49 3.84
N ALA A 49 5.28 -10.02 2.71
CA ALA A 49 5.54 -10.81 1.51
C ALA A 49 6.88 -11.55 1.56
#